data_AF-A0A954EV57-F1
#
_entry.id   AF-A0A954EV57-F1
#
_cell.length_a   1.000
_cell.length_b   1.000
_cell.length_c   1.000
_cell.angle_alpha   90.00
_cell.angle_beta   90.00
_cell.angle_gamma   90.00
#
_symmetry.space_group_name_H-M   'P 1'
#
loop_
_entity.id
_entity.type
_entity.pdbx_description
1 polymer ?
#
loop_
_entity_poly.entity_id
_entity_poly.type
_entity_poly.pdbx_seq_one_letter_code
_entity_poly.pdbx_strand_id
1 'polypeptide(L)'
;MDGRVEELQEKLRSHLNEAAENQKLEGLKAEGPHYSQIEDSAHATEKELSRMIQQSGAREVALDSAPQAGCPTCGDVREVCHPRWSINSIDGPVETLKPKAHCPCCRPCSTTAG
;
A
#
# COMPACT_ATOMS: atom_id res chain seq x y z
N MET A 1 17.46 14.92 -12.11
CA MET A 1 16.31 14.17 -11.56
C MET A 1 15.17 14.08 -12.57
N ASP A 2 15.03 15.06 -13.48
CA ASP A 2 13.93 15.11 -14.47
C ASP A 2 13.89 13.95 -15.47
N GLY A 3 15.04 13.50 -16.00
CA GLY A 3 15.04 12.42 -17.02
C GLY A 3 14.48 11.07 -16.55
N ARG A 4 14.59 10.73 -15.25
CA ARG A 4 14.01 9.49 -14.71
C ARG A 4 12.49 9.61 -14.53
N VAL A 5 12.00 10.81 -14.21
CA VAL A 5 10.56 11.07 -14.11
C VAL A 5 9.92 10.99 -15.49
N GLU A 6 10.54 11.60 -16.50
CA GLU A 6 10.08 11.54 -17.89
C GLU A 6 10.04 10.10 -18.43
N GLU A 7 11.08 9.29 -18.18
CA GLU A 7 11.12 7.89 -18.59
C GLU A 7 9.98 7.07 -17.94
N LEU A 8 9.71 7.28 -16.64
CA LEU A 8 8.61 6.61 -15.95
C LEU A 8 7.25 7.06 -16.47
N GLN A 9 7.09 8.33 -16.82
CA GLN A 9 5.86 8.85 -17.42
C GLN A 9 5.61 8.28 -18.82
N GLU A 10 6.65 8.07 -19.61
CA GLU A 10 6.53 7.44 -20.93
C GLU A 10 6.14 5.97 -20.80
N LYS A 11 6.78 5.22 -19.88
CA LYS A 11 6.39 3.84 -19.56
C LYS A 11 4.95 3.74 -19.08
N LEU A 12 4.52 4.65 -18.20
CA LEU A 12 3.14 4.71 -17.73
C LEU A 12 2.17 4.93 -18.89
N ARG A 13 2.47 5.86 -19.81
CA ARG A 13 1.65 6.08 -21.01
C ARG A 13 1.56 4.83 -21.89
N SER A 14 2.68 4.10 -22.07
CA SER A 14 2.68 2.84 -22.82
C SER A 14 1.74 1.81 -22.20
N HIS A 15 1.87 1.58 -20.88
CA HIS A 15 1.03 0.61 -20.18
C HIS A 15 -0.45 1.00 -20.15
N LEU A 16 -0.78 2.30 -20.05
CA LEU A 16 -2.16 2.77 -20.14
C LEU A 16 -2.77 2.49 -21.52
N ASN A 17 -1.98 2.64 -22.60
CA ASN A 17 -2.44 2.29 -23.95
C ASN A 17 -2.68 0.77 -24.09
N GLU A 18 -1.78 -0.05 -23.55
CA GLU A 18 -1.94 -1.52 -23.52
C GLU A 18 -3.18 -1.93 -22.73
N ALA A 19 -3.43 -1.32 -21.57
CA ALA A 19 -4.61 -1.59 -20.75
C ALA A 19 -5.91 -1.17 -21.46
N ALA A 20 -5.91 -0.02 -22.13
CA ALA A 20 -7.05 0.44 -22.92
C ALA A 20 -7.34 -0.51 -24.10
N GLU A 21 -6.30 -1.01 -24.78
CA GLU A 21 -6.46 -1.98 -25.85
C GLU A 21 -7.01 -3.32 -25.33
N ASN A 22 -6.51 -3.79 -24.19
CA ASN A 22 -7.03 -5.00 -23.54
C ASN A 22 -8.53 -4.84 -23.19
N GLN A 23 -8.94 -3.71 -22.61
CA GLN A 23 -10.35 -3.42 -22.35
C GLN A 23 -11.20 -3.39 -23.63
N LYS A 24 -10.70 -2.83 -24.73
CA LYS A 24 -11.41 -2.85 -26.01
C LYS A 24 -11.60 -4.29 -26.49
N LEU A 25 -10.56 -5.12 -26.42
CA LEU A 25 -10.63 -6.53 -26.83
C LEU A 25 -11.61 -7.33 -25.97
N GLU A 26 -11.70 -7.05 -24.67
CA GLU A 26 -12.71 -7.63 -23.78
C GLU A 26 -14.12 -7.10 -24.09
N GLY A 27 -14.27 -5.79 -24.32
CA GLY A 27 -15.55 -5.15 -24.67
C GLY A 27 -16.09 -5.56 -26.05
N LEU A 28 -15.22 -5.91 -26.99
CA LEU A 28 -15.59 -6.48 -28.30
C LEU A 28 -16.17 -7.90 -28.20
N LYS A 29 -15.98 -8.60 -27.07
CA LYS A 29 -16.63 -9.89 -26.79
C LYS A 29 -18.05 -9.71 -26.21
N ALA A 30 -18.38 -8.52 -25.71
CA ALA A 30 -19.71 -8.15 -25.27
C ALA A 30 -20.50 -7.50 -26.43
N GLU A 31 -21.83 -7.35 -26.29
CA GLU A 31 -22.75 -6.77 -27.29
C GLU A 31 -22.55 -5.25 -27.54
N GLY A 32 -21.31 -4.76 -27.48
CA GLY A 32 -20.91 -3.37 -27.63
C GLY A 32 -20.32 -2.78 -26.34
N PRO A 33 -19.54 -1.68 -26.44
CA PRO A 33 -18.91 -1.06 -25.28
C PRO A 33 -19.97 -0.34 -24.44
N HIS A 34 -20.33 -0.93 -23.30
CA HIS A 34 -21.07 -0.20 -22.26
C HIS A 34 -20.10 0.71 -21.52
N TYR A 35 -20.28 2.03 -21.65
CA TYR A 35 -19.42 3.02 -20.99
C TYR A 35 -19.27 2.80 -19.49
N SER A 36 -20.31 2.33 -18.80
CA SER A 36 -20.23 1.99 -17.37
C SER A 36 -19.21 0.88 -17.07
N GLN A 37 -19.09 -0.13 -17.93
CA GLN A 37 -18.12 -1.21 -17.74
C GLN A 37 -16.68 -0.73 -17.97
N ILE A 38 -16.49 0.20 -18.92
CA ILE A 38 -15.21 0.86 -19.17
C ILE A 38 -14.82 1.69 -17.94
N GLU A 39 -15.75 2.52 -17.45
CA GLU A 39 -15.56 3.37 -16.27
C GLU A 39 -15.26 2.55 -15.01
N ASP A 40 -16.04 1.50 -14.74
CA ASP A 40 -15.82 0.61 -13.60
C ASP A 40 -14.43 -0.03 -13.62
N SER A 41 -13.99 -0.48 -14.79
CA SER A 41 -12.66 -1.10 -14.95
C SER A 41 -11.52 -0.07 -14.84
N ALA A 42 -11.72 1.15 -15.34
CA ALA A 42 -10.78 2.25 -15.15
C ALA A 42 -10.64 2.59 -13.65
N HIS A 43 -11.75 2.73 -12.94
CA HIS A 43 -11.76 3.01 -11.50
C HIS A 43 -11.16 1.87 -10.67
N ALA A 44 -11.37 0.60 -11.07
CA ALA A 44 -10.72 -0.52 -10.41
C ALA A 44 -9.19 -0.42 -10.53
N THR A 45 -8.69 -0.05 -11.71
CA THR A 45 -7.26 0.14 -11.98
C THR A 45 -6.70 1.32 -11.18
N GLU A 46 -7.43 2.44 -11.12
CA GLU A 46 -7.08 3.61 -10.32
C GLU A 46 -6.94 3.27 -8.83
N LYS A 47 -7.91 2.54 -8.27
CA LYS A 47 -7.89 2.10 -6.87
C LYS A 47 -6.74 1.16 -6.58
N GLU A 48 -6.40 0.26 -7.49
CA GLU A 48 -5.23 -0.62 -7.33
C GLU A 48 -3.92 0.19 -7.30
N LEU A 49 -3.73 1.10 -8.26
CA LEU A 49 -2.54 1.96 -8.30
C LEU A 49 -2.41 2.80 -7.04
N SER A 50 -3.50 3.42 -6.59
CA SER A 50 -3.55 4.20 -5.36
C SER A 50 -3.10 3.36 -4.16
N ARG A 51 -3.64 2.14 -4.01
CA ARG A 51 -3.26 1.21 -2.94
C ARG A 51 -1.79 0.81 -3.04
N MET A 52 -1.24 0.56 -4.22
CA MET A 52 0.19 0.24 -4.41
C MET A 52 1.10 1.39 -3.96
N ILE A 53 0.78 2.63 -4.32
CA ILE A 53 1.55 3.82 -3.91
C ILE A 53 1.51 3.96 -2.38
N GLN A 54 0.33 3.82 -1.78
CA GLN A 54 0.16 3.88 -0.32
C GLN A 54 0.97 2.79 0.39
N GLN A 55 0.99 1.56 -0.14
CA GLN A 55 1.80 0.46 0.41
C GLN A 55 3.30 0.76 0.31
N SER A 56 3.77 1.33 -0.81
CA SER A 56 5.18 1.67 -0.99
C SER A 56 5.62 2.73 0.02
N GLY A 57 4.87 3.84 0.12
CA GLY A 57 5.18 4.90 1.07
C GLY A 57 5.12 4.42 2.53
N ALA A 58 4.14 3.57 2.86
CA ALA A 58 4.04 3.00 4.21
C ALA A 58 5.23 2.09 4.56
N ARG A 59 5.76 1.33 3.58
CA ARG A 59 6.96 0.51 3.77
C ARG A 59 8.21 1.36 3.97
N GLU A 60 8.37 2.43 3.21
CA GLU A 60 9.52 3.35 3.36
C GLU A 60 9.55 3.95 4.77
N VAL A 61 8.40 4.44 5.26
CA VAL A 61 8.29 4.97 6.63
C VAL A 61 8.62 3.90 7.68
N ALA A 62 8.19 2.66 7.47
CA ALA A 62 8.51 1.57 8.39
C ALA A 62 10.00 1.21 8.38
N LEU A 63 10.66 1.22 7.22
CA LEU A 63 12.10 0.94 7.09
C LEU A 63 12.98 2.05 7.68
N ASP A 64 12.51 3.30 7.67
CA ASP A 64 13.23 4.43 8.28
C ASP A 64 13.12 4.47 9.81
N SER A 65 12.30 3.60 10.42
CA SER A 65 12.19 3.54 11.87
C SER A 65 13.43 2.92 12.51
N ALA A 66 13.86 3.47 13.66
CA ALA A 66 15.02 2.98 14.39
C ALA A 66 14.82 1.50 14.79
N PRO A 67 15.85 0.65 14.66
CA PRO A 67 15.76 -0.78 15.00
C PRO A 67 15.56 -1.02 16.50
N GLN A 68 15.85 -0.01 17.33
CA GLN A 68 15.70 -0.04 18.77
C GLN A 68 15.05 1.26 19.26
N ALA A 69 14.23 1.16 20.30
CA ALA A 69 13.60 2.29 20.96
C ALA A 69 13.70 2.13 22.49
N GLY A 70 13.97 3.24 23.19
CA GLY A 70 13.89 3.28 24.64
C GLY A 70 12.43 3.26 25.12
N CYS A 71 12.15 2.53 26.20
CA CYS A 71 10.86 2.58 26.84
C CYS A 71 10.63 3.99 27.43
N PRO A 72 9.54 4.69 27.10
CA PRO A 72 9.31 6.05 27.62
C PRO A 72 9.06 6.07 29.14
N THR A 73 8.84 4.91 29.77
CA THR A 73 8.58 4.78 31.21
C THR A 73 9.83 4.42 32.01
N CYS A 74 10.57 3.38 31.61
CA CYS A 74 11.74 2.91 32.35
C CYS A 74 13.08 3.18 31.66
N GLY A 75 13.09 3.74 30.45
CA GLY A 75 14.30 4.03 29.67
C GLY A 75 14.95 2.82 29.00
N ASP A 76 14.53 1.60 29.37
CA ASP A 76 15.08 0.36 28.82
C ASP A 76 14.97 0.28 27.29
N VAL A 77 16.09 0.00 26.63
CA VAL A 77 16.15 -0.18 25.17
C VAL A 77 15.55 -1.52 24.78
N ARG A 78 14.68 -1.51 23.76
CA ARG A 78 14.00 -2.70 23.21
C ARG A 78 14.05 -2.68 21.69
N GLU A 79 14.04 -3.87 21.11
CA GLU A 79 13.92 -4.05 19.66
C GLU A 79 12.54 -3.61 19.18
N VAL A 80 12.52 -2.93 18.03
CA VAL A 80 11.29 -2.51 17.34
C VAL A 80 10.93 -3.59 16.33
N CYS A 81 9.76 -4.21 16.49
CA CYS A 81 9.23 -5.15 15.52
C CYS A 81 8.29 -4.44 14.54
N HIS A 82 8.13 -5.00 13.34
CA HIS A 82 7.27 -4.45 12.29
C HIS A 82 6.18 -5.45 11.89
N PRO A 83 5.19 -5.73 12.76
CA PRO A 83 4.06 -6.55 12.38
C PRO A 83 3.30 -5.95 11.19
N ARG A 84 2.82 -6.83 10.31
CA ARG A 84 1.91 -6.46 9.22
C ARG A 84 0.55 -6.10 9.80
N TRP A 85 -0.08 -5.10 9.22
CA TRP A 85 -1.40 -4.63 9.61
C TRP A 85 -2.15 -4.12 8.39
N SER A 86 -3.47 -4.36 8.33
CA SER A 86 -4.35 -3.85 7.28
C SER A 86 -5.05 -2.57 7.70
N ILE A 87 -4.90 -1.50 6.92
CA ILE A 87 -5.61 -0.23 7.12
C ILE A 87 -6.61 -0.05 5.98
N ASN A 88 -7.84 0.34 6.29
CA ASN A 88 -8.81 0.71 5.27
C ASN A 88 -8.55 2.14 4.80
N SER A 89 -8.11 2.30 3.55
CA SER A 89 -8.09 3.60 2.88
C SER A 89 -9.39 3.82 2.11
N ILE A 90 -9.56 5.01 1.53
CA ILE A 90 -10.70 5.35 0.67
C ILE A 90 -10.81 4.37 -0.51
N ASP A 91 -9.67 3.93 -1.05
CA ASP A 91 -9.58 3.05 -2.21
C ASP A 91 -9.56 1.56 -1.85
N GLY A 92 -9.65 1.24 -0.55
CA GLY A 92 -9.74 -0.11 -0.02
C GLY A 92 -8.62 -0.47 0.97
N PRO A 93 -8.52 -1.75 1.35
CA PRO A 93 -7.53 -2.19 2.33
C PRO A 93 -6.10 -2.11 1.78
N VAL A 94 -5.20 -1.62 2.64
CA VAL A 94 -3.78 -1.41 2.38
C VAL A 94 -2.97 -2.09 3.48
N GLU A 95 -2.07 -3.00 3.08
CA GLU A 95 -1.15 -3.65 4.00
C GLU A 95 0.03 -2.72 4.32
N THR A 96 0.28 -2.51 5.62
CA THR A 96 1.37 -1.69 6.13
C THR A 96 2.18 -2.43 7.18
N LEU A 97 3.38 -1.90 7.47
CA LEU A 97 4.24 -2.32 8.56
C LEU A 97 4.15 -1.25 9.65
N LYS A 98 3.74 -1.66 10.87
CA LYS A 98 3.64 -0.72 12.00
C LYS A 98 4.80 -0.96 12.97
N PRO A 99 5.74 -0.01 13.14
CA PRO A 99 6.81 -0.16 14.12
C PRO A 99 6.21 -0.22 15.53
N LYS A 100 6.56 -1.28 16.26
CA LYS A 100 6.06 -1.53 17.61
C LYS A 100 7.19 -2.08 18.48
N ALA A 101 7.58 -1.32 19.50
CA ALA A 101 8.40 -1.82 20.61
C ALA A 101 7.50 -2.20 21.79
N HIS A 102 7.85 -3.28 22.48
CA HIS A 102 7.15 -3.75 23.68
C HIS A 102 8.12 -3.81 24.86
N CYS A 103 7.76 -3.16 25.97
CA CYS A 103 8.51 -3.26 27.22
C CYS A 103 7.82 -4.28 28.13
N PRO A 104 8.40 -5.48 28.38
CA PRO A 104 7.81 -6.47 29.26
C PRO A 104 7.79 -6.01 30.73
N CYS A 105 8.67 -5.08 31.12
CA CYS A 105 8.71 -4.53 32.48
C CYS A 105 7.56 -3.57 32.77
N CYS A 106 7.28 -2.64 31.84
CA CYS A 106 6.27 -1.59 32.05
C CYS A 106 4.90 -1.91 31.46
N ARG A 107 4.83 -2.78 30.46
CA ARG A 107 3.58 -3.22 29.84
C ARG A 107 3.65 -4.73 29.59
N PRO A 108 3.70 -5.58 30.63
CA PRO A 108 3.69 -7.03 30.46
C PRO A 108 2.48 -7.46 29.63
N CYS A 109 2.70 -8.34 28.65
CA CYS A 109 1.63 -8.88 27.83
C CYS A 109 0.65 -9.66 28.73
N SER A 110 -0.51 -9.08 29.04
CA SER A 110 -1.57 -9.81 29.74
C SER A 110 -2.19 -10.81 28.76
N THR A 111 -1.68 -12.03 28.74
CA THR A 111 -2.41 -13.17 28.17
C THR A 111 -3.60 -13.48 29.08
N THR A 112 -4.72 -12.81 28.79
CA THR A 112 -6.03 -13.33 29.16
C THR A 112 -6.86 -13.35 27.88
N ALA A 113 -6.99 -14.56 27.32
CA ALA A 113 -7.97 -14.83 26.28
C ALA A 113 -9.37 -14.57 26.84
N GLY A 114 -10.19 -13.87 26.07
CA GLY A 114 -11.62 -13.65 26.29
C GLY A 114 -12.30 -13.54 24.94
#